data_AF-A0A2T6FPK3-F1
#
_entry.id   AF-A0A2T6FPK3-F1
#
_cell.length_a   1.000
_cell.length_b   1.000
_cell.length_c   1.000
_cell.angle_alpha   90.00
_cell.angle_beta   90.00
_cell.angle_gamma   90.00
#
_symmetry.space_group_name_H-M   'P 1'
#
loop_
_entity.id
_entity.type
_entity.pdbx_description
1 polymer ?
#
loop_
_entity_poly.entity_id
_entity_poly.type
_entity_poly.pdbx_seq_one_letter_code
_entity_poly.pdbx_strand_id
1 'polypeptide(L)'
;MTESTSTFETSLSIILEQLEKKEWASPLKGLEQKFRQLPEDETSFGTEIINTLHTLHQAIELDASLPLSQLMAIRLAGLTCWTYRFFHVESGRHHYLDPLNTPIPDFQKKITVQQSTSSYPSTDIIKRWARENLR
;
A
#
# COMPACT_ATOMS: atom_id res chain seq x y z
N MET A 1 3.63 20.89 6.58
CA MET A 1 3.50 19.42 6.66
C MET A 1 4.03 18.76 5.38
N THR A 2 5.34 18.83 5.14
CA THR A 2 5.98 18.37 3.87
C THR A 2 7.13 17.37 4.09
N GLU A 3 7.61 17.19 5.31
CA GLU A 3 8.81 16.38 5.61
C GLU A 3 8.58 14.85 5.55
N SER A 4 7.38 14.37 5.90
CA SER A 4 7.08 12.93 5.90
C SER A 4 6.98 12.35 4.49
N THR A 5 6.45 13.13 3.54
CA THR A 5 6.32 12.71 2.14
C THR A 5 7.67 12.56 1.46
N SER A 6 8.59 13.50 1.68
CA SER A 6 9.91 13.42 1.05
C SER A 6 10.71 12.23 1.58
N THR A 7 10.58 11.92 2.88
CA THR A 7 11.28 10.79 3.50
C THR A 7 10.81 9.45 2.92
N PHE A 8 9.49 9.23 2.81
CA PHE A 8 8.96 8.02 2.21
C PHE A 8 9.42 7.83 0.76
N GLU A 9 9.31 8.87 -0.07
CA GLU A 9 9.67 8.77 -1.49
C GLU A 9 11.15 8.51 -1.72
N THR A 10 12.02 9.12 -0.90
CA THR A 10 13.46 8.87 -0.93
C THR A 10 13.78 7.44 -0.50
N SER A 11 13.27 6.98 0.65
CA SER A 11 13.48 5.61 1.13
C SER A 11 12.97 4.58 0.12
N LEU A 12 11.79 4.80 -0.47
CA LEU A 12 11.21 3.94 -1.48
C LEU A 12 12.10 3.84 -2.72
N SER A 13 12.59 4.99 -3.21
CA SER A 13 13.46 5.01 -4.40
C SER A 13 14.76 4.23 -4.16
N ILE A 14 15.37 4.39 -2.98
CA ILE A 14 16.61 3.70 -2.62
C ILE A 14 16.41 2.18 -2.59
N ILE A 15 15.41 1.69 -1.85
CA ILE A 15 15.21 0.24 -1.71
C ILE A 15 14.75 -0.42 -3.01
N LEU A 16 13.96 0.27 -3.83
CA LEU A 16 13.54 -0.25 -5.13
C LEU A 16 14.69 -0.28 -6.14
N GLU A 17 15.69 0.60 -6.02
CA GLU A 17 16.91 0.49 -6.81
C GLU A 17 17.72 -0.76 -6.42
N GLN A 18 17.84 -1.04 -5.13
CA GLN A 18 18.51 -2.26 -4.63
C GLN A 18 17.79 -3.55 -5.05
N LEU A 19 16.46 -3.53 -5.13
CA LEU A 19 15.65 -4.65 -5.59
C LEU A 19 15.56 -4.77 -7.12
N GLU A 20 16.13 -3.82 -7.88
CA GLU A 20 15.96 -3.70 -9.34
C GLU A 20 14.47 -3.60 -9.78
N LYS A 21 13.64 -2.93 -8.97
CA LYS A 21 12.17 -2.81 -9.12
C LYS A 21 11.66 -1.37 -9.11
N LYS A 22 12.32 -0.48 -9.86
CA LYS A 22 12.00 0.96 -9.89
C LYS A 22 10.57 1.24 -10.36
N GLU A 23 10.02 0.40 -11.22
CA GLU A 23 8.65 0.48 -11.74
C GLU A 23 7.57 0.33 -10.66
N TRP A 24 7.90 -0.28 -9.52
CA TRP A 24 6.97 -0.41 -8.38
C TRP A 24 6.71 0.92 -7.66
N ALA A 25 7.55 1.94 -7.90
CA ALA A 25 7.45 3.20 -7.18
C ALA A 25 6.10 3.89 -7.39
N SER A 26 5.62 3.98 -8.65
CA SER A 26 4.37 4.66 -8.97
C SER A 26 3.14 4.02 -8.28
N PRO A 27 2.87 2.71 -8.42
CA PRO A 27 1.74 2.08 -7.75
C PRO A 27 1.83 2.14 -6.22
N LEU A 28 3.03 1.99 -5.63
CA LEU A 28 3.20 2.05 -4.18
C LEU A 28 3.02 3.47 -3.62
N LYS A 29 3.50 4.51 -4.33
CA LYS A 29 3.21 5.91 -3.97
C LYS A 29 1.71 6.22 -4.07
N GLY A 30 1.04 5.68 -5.09
CA GLY A 30 -0.41 5.84 -5.24
C GLY A 30 -1.20 5.24 -4.08
N LEU A 31 -0.80 4.06 -3.59
CA LEU A 31 -1.40 3.47 -2.39
C LEU A 31 -1.09 4.28 -1.14
N GLU A 32 0.17 4.70 -0.96
CA GLU A 32 0.58 5.46 0.21
C GLU A 32 -0.22 6.75 0.37
N GLN A 33 -0.46 7.49 -0.73
CA GLN A 33 -1.28 8.70 -0.71
C GLN A 33 -2.72 8.45 -0.26
N LYS A 34 -3.30 7.29 -0.60
CA LYS A 34 -4.66 6.91 -0.19
C LYS A 34 -4.71 6.49 1.29
N PHE A 35 -3.70 5.76 1.75
CA PHE A 35 -3.60 5.30 3.13
C PHE A 35 -3.10 6.36 4.12
N ARG A 36 -2.62 7.52 3.67
CA ARG A 36 -2.34 8.68 4.55
C ARG A 36 -3.55 9.19 5.33
N GLN A 37 -4.75 8.82 4.92
CA GLN A 37 -5.98 9.23 5.59
C GLN A 37 -6.27 8.41 6.86
N LEU A 38 -5.46 7.38 7.15
CA LEU A 38 -5.57 6.63 8.39
C LEU A 38 -5.22 7.50 9.61
N PRO A 39 -5.81 7.21 10.79
CA PRO A 39 -5.45 7.88 12.05
C PRO A 39 -3.94 7.80 12.38
N GLU A 40 -3.38 8.81 13.05
CA GLU A 40 -1.94 8.90 13.35
C GLU A 40 -1.43 7.84 14.33
N ASP A 41 -2.31 7.26 15.15
CA ASP A 41 -2.02 6.17 16.08
C ASP A 41 -1.88 4.80 15.40
N GLU A 42 -2.17 4.72 14.10
CA GLU A 42 -2.05 3.51 13.31
C GLU A 42 -0.68 3.37 12.65
N THR A 43 -0.28 2.12 12.38
CA THR A 43 0.98 1.88 11.67
C THR A 43 0.87 2.45 10.25
N SER A 44 1.79 3.35 9.89
CA SER A 44 1.73 3.99 8.58
C SER A 44 2.02 2.98 7.47
N PHE A 45 1.22 3.02 6.39
CA PHE A 45 1.45 2.21 5.20
C PHE A 45 2.88 2.39 4.66
N GLY A 46 3.37 3.63 4.66
CA GLY A 46 4.74 3.95 4.22
C GLY A 46 5.81 3.23 5.05
N THR A 47 5.63 3.10 6.35
CA THR A 47 6.56 2.35 7.21
C THR A 47 6.46 0.84 6.95
N GLU A 48 5.26 0.27 6.91
CA GLU A 48 5.05 -1.16 6.67
C GLU A 48 5.63 -1.61 5.32
N ILE A 49 5.42 -0.80 4.27
CA ILE A 49 5.88 -1.14 2.92
C ILE A 49 7.41 -1.08 2.82
N ILE A 50 8.05 -0.08 3.43
CA ILE A 50 9.52 0.03 3.42
C ILE A 50 10.15 -1.13 4.20
N ASN A 51 9.61 -1.48 5.37
CA ASN A 51 10.06 -2.63 6.14
C ASN A 51 9.89 -3.94 5.37
N THR A 52 8.78 -4.08 4.65
CA THR A 52 8.52 -5.23 3.77
C THR A 52 9.57 -5.33 2.66
N LEU A 53 9.87 -4.22 1.97
CA LEU A 53 10.85 -4.19 0.88
C LEU A 53 12.27 -4.50 1.37
N HIS A 54 12.67 -4.00 2.55
CA HIS A 54 13.94 -4.38 3.17
C HIS A 54 14.02 -5.86 3.51
N THR A 55 12.93 -6.44 4.04
CA THR A 55 12.86 -7.88 4.33
C THR A 55 13.00 -8.71 3.05
N LEU A 56 12.38 -8.26 1.95
CA LEU A 56 12.51 -8.91 0.65
C LEU A 56 13.93 -8.80 0.10
N HIS A 57 14.57 -7.63 0.22
CA HIS A 57 15.96 -7.44 -0.20
C HIS A 57 16.90 -8.40 0.53
N GLN A 58 16.78 -8.49 1.85
CA GLN A 58 17.56 -9.45 2.65
C GLN A 58 17.31 -10.90 2.22
N ALA A 59 16.06 -11.26 1.90
CA ALA A 59 15.73 -12.61 1.47
C ALA A 59 16.38 -12.96 0.12
N ILE A 60 16.38 -12.03 -0.85
CA ILE A 60 16.99 -12.28 -2.17
C ILE A 60 18.52 -12.27 -2.13
N GLU A 61 19.14 -11.55 -1.19
CA GLU A 61 20.59 -11.63 -0.95
C GLU A 61 21.01 -13.03 -0.47
N LEU A 62 20.12 -13.71 0.27
CA LEU A 62 20.32 -15.09 0.72
C LEU A 62 20.00 -16.12 -0.39
N ASP A 63 18.96 -15.87 -1.18
CA ASP A 63 18.53 -16.73 -2.28
C ASP A 63 17.96 -15.91 -3.44
N ALA A 64 18.79 -15.67 -4.45
CA ALA A 64 18.43 -14.90 -5.65
C ALA A 64 17.40 -15.62 -6.56
N SER A 65 17.10 -16.90 -6.31
CA SER A 65 16.10 -17.64 -7.08
C SER A 65 14.66 -17.39 -6.61
N LEU A 66 14.49 -16.69 -5.47
CA LEU A 66 13.18 -16.42 -4.91
C LEU A 66 12.31 -15.57 -5.85
N PRO A 67 11.03 -15.92 -6.03
CA PRO A 67 10.11 -15.17 -6.89
C PRO A 67 9.70 -13.86 -6.22
N LEU A 68 10.54 -12.83 -6.32
CA LEU A 68 10.41 -11.55 -5.63
C LEU A 68 9.00 -10.93 -5.79
N SER A 69 8.48 -10.84 -7.02
CA SER A 69 7.15 -10.27 -7.29
C SER A 69 6.01 -11.08 -6.64
N GLN A 70 6.17 -12.40 -6.52
CA GLN A 70 5.19 -13.26 -5.83
C GLN A 70 5.26 -13.05 -4.32
N LEU A 71 6.46 -12.96 -3.75
CA LEU A 71 6.65 -12.66 -2.33
C LEU A 71 6.07 -11.29 -1.99
N MET A 72 6.33 -10.28 -2.82
CA MET A 72 5.77 -8.94 -2.67
C MET A 72 4.24 -8.96 -2.70
N ALA A 73 3.62 -9.68 -3.63
CA ALA A 73 2.17 -9.83 -3.69
C ALA A 73 1.58 -10.46 -2.42
N ILE A 74 2.25 -11.47 -1.85
CA ILE A 74 1.84 -12.12 -0.60
C ILE A 74 1.97 -11.17 0.58
N ARG A 75 3.10 -10.47 0.70
CA ARG A 75 3.37 -9.56 1.82
C ARG A 75 2.46 -8.33 1.78
N LEU A 76 2.28 -7.72 0.60
CA LEU A 76 1.38 -6.58 0.42
C LEU A 76 -0.04 -6.96 0.85
N ALA A 77 -0.55 -8.12 0.43
CA ALA A 77 -1.91 -8.54 0.79
C ALA A 77 -2.09 -8.89 2.27
N GLY A 78 -0.99 -9.02 3.03
CA GLY A 78 -0.99 -9.27 4.46
C GLY A 78 -0.89 -8.01 5.33
N LEU A 79 -0.75 -6.82 4.75
CA LEU A 79 -0.64 -5.58 5.52
C LEU A 79 -1.93 -5.28 6.29
N THR A 80 -1.80 -4.70 7.48
CA THR A 80 -2.96 -4.39 8.34
C THR A 80 -3.84 -3.27 7.80
N CYS A 81 -3.25 -2.37 6.99
CA CYS A 81 -3.96 -1.24 6.39
C CYS A 81 -5.20 -1.64 5.58
N TRP A 82 -5.23 -2.86 5.02
CA TRP A 82 -6.38 -3.35 4.24
C TRP A 82 -7.64 -3.58 5.08
N THR A 83 -7.53 -3.65 6.40
CA THR A 83 -8.70 -3.80 7.29
C THR A 83 -9.49 -2.49 7.44
N TYR A 84 -8.94 -1.36 6.98
CA TYR A 84 -9.61 -0.07 6.98
C TYR A 84 -10.50 0.11 5.75
N ARG A 85 -11.73 0.54 6.02
CA ARG A 85 -12.72 0.91 5.01
C ARG A 85 -12.83 2.42 4.94
N PHE A 86 -12.67 2.94 3.73
CA PHE A 86 -12.83 4.35 3.41
C PHE A 86 -14.20 4.53 2.75
N PHE A 87 -14.97 5.53 3.17
CA PHE A 87 -16.24 5.83 2.51
C PHE A 87 -16.65 7.30 2.63
N HIS A 88 -17.42 7.76 1.65
CA HIS A 88 -18.21 8.98 1.75
C HIS A 88 -19.62 8.67 2.24
N VAL A 89 -20.24 9.65 2.91
CA VAL A 89 -21.66 9.63 3.21
C VAL A 89 -22.35 10.65 2.31
N GLU A 90 -23.05 10.17 1.30
CA GLU A 90 -23.78 11.01 0.35
C GLU A 90 -25.27 10.66 0.43
N SER A 91 -26.11 11.65 0.75
CA SER A 91 -27.56 11.47 0.89
C SER A 91 -27.94 10.30 1.82
N GLY A 92 -27.18 10.10 2.91
CA GLY A 92 -27.39 9.05 3.89
C GLY A 92 -26.94 7.65 3.45
N ARG A 93 -26.25 7.50 2.31
CA ARG A 93 -25.70 6.22 1.84
C ARG A 93 -24.18 6.22 1.93
N HIS A 94 -23.62 5.07 2.31
CA HIS A 94 -22.18 4.86 2.32
C HIS A 94 -21.71 4.50 0.90
N HIS A 95 -20.78 5.28 0.37
CA HIS A 95 -20.07 4.97 -0.86
C HIS A 95 -18.64 4.57 -0.52
N TYR A 96 -18.36 3.27 -0.53
CA TYR A 96 -17.04 2.73 -0.18
C TYR A 96 -16.02 2.96 -1.29
N LEU A 97 -14.83 3.40 -0.90
CA LEU A 97 -13.70 3.62 -1.80
C LEU A 97 -12.80 2.39 -1.76
N ASP A 98 -12.43 1.89 -2.94
CA ASP A 98 -11.47 0.82 -3.11
C ASP A 98 -10.07 1.44 -3.33
N PRO A 99 -9.11 1.27 -2.40
CA PRO A 99 -7.78 1.85 -2.55
C PRO A 99 -7.01 1.37 -3.79
N LEU A 100 -7.38 0.23 -4.39
CA LEU A 100 -6.74 -0.27 -5.61
C LEU A 100 -7.24 0.43 -6.87
N ASN A 101 -8.53 0.77 -6.92
CA ASN A 101 -9.22 1.20 -8.14
C ASN A 101 -9.75 2.63 -8.10
N THR A 102 -10.14 3.12 -6.92
CA THR A 102 -10.66 4.48 -6.76
C THR A 102 -9.52 5.50 -6.92
N PRO A 103 -9.71 6.58 -7.71
CA PRO A 103 -8.74 7.65 -7.87
C PRO A 103 -8.35 8.36 -6.57
N ILE A 104 -7.10 8.83 -6.48
CA ILE A 104 -6.60 9.59 -5.32
C ILE A 104 -7.47 10.81 -4.94
N PRO A 105 -8.00 11.61 -5.89
CA PRO A 105 -8.84 12.77 -5.54
C PRO A 105 -10.07 12.44 -4.68
N ASP A 106 -10.61 11.23 -4.75
CA ASP A 106 -11.74 10.83 -3.90
C ASP A 106 -11.31 10.62 -2.44
N PHE A 107 -10.08 10.19 -2.20
CA PHE A 107 -9.52 10.08 -0.84
C PHE A 107 -9.13 11.43 -0.22
N GLN A 108 -9.03 12.50 -1.02
CA GLN A 108 -8.72 13.85 -0.53
C GLN A 108 -9.96 14.64 -0.10
N LYS A 109 -11.16 14.14 -0.43
CA LYS A 109 -12.42 14.69 0.06
C LYS A 109 -12.64 14.25 1.52
N LYS A 110 -13.65 14.80 2.19
CA LYS A 110 -14.06 14.33 3.52
C LYS A 110 -14.48 12.86 3.44
N ILE A 111 -13.63 11.97 3.92
CA ILE A 111 -13.90 10.54 4.06
C ILE A 111 -14.09 10.17 5.53
N THR A 112 -14.85 9.10 5.74
CA THR A 112 -14.88 8.39 7.01
C THR A 112 -14.01 7.15 6.88
N VAL A 113 -13.24 6.87 7.93
CA VAL A 113 -12.40 5.68 8.05
C VAL A 113 -12.97 4.82 9.15
N GLN A 114 -13.17 3.53 8.87
CA GLN A 114 -13.62 2.56 9.85
C GLN A 114 -12.81 1.27 9.72
N GLN A 115 -12.34 0.75 10.84
CA GLN A 115 -11.69 -0.55 10.88
C GLN A 115 -12.73 -1.69 10.82
N SER A 116 -12.36 -2.77 10.15
CA SER A 116 -13.15 -3.99 10.03
C SER A 116 -12.31 -5.23 10.37
N THR A 117 -12.97 -6.36 10.58
CA THR A 117 -12.29 -7.64 10.86
C THR A 117 -11.74 -8.32 9.60
N SER A 118 -12.07 -7.81 8.41
CA SER A 118 -11.67 -8.39 7.13
C SER A 118 -11.14 -7.31 6.19
N SER A 119 -10.18 -7.70 5.35
CA SER A 119 -9.61 -6.83 4.32
C SER A 119 -10.66 -6.33 3.32
N TYR A 120 -10.50 -5.09 2.86
CA TYR A 120 -11.24 -4.50 1.76
C TYR A 120 -10.28 -3.72 0.83
N PRO A 121 -10.09 -4.17 -0.42
CA PRO A 121 -10.64 -5.36 -1.06
C PRO A 121 -10.19 -6.69 -0.43
N SER A 122 -10.75 -7.81 -0.92
CA SER A 122 -10.33 -9.14 -0.46
C SER A 122 -8.85 -9.41 -0.76
N THR A 123 -8.22 -10.25 0.05
CA THR A 123 -6.81 -10.63 -0.08
C THR A 123 -6.45 -11.14 -1.48
N ASP A 124 -7.33 -11.89 -2.13
CA ASP A 124 -7.07 -12.41 -3.48
C ASP A 124 -7.09 -11.31 -4.54
N ILE A 125 -7.95 -10.31 -4.40
CA ILE A 125 -7.96 -9.13 -5.26
C ILE A 125 -6.68 -8.33 -5.08
N ILE A 126 -6.22 -8.14 -3.84
CA ILE A 126 -4.96 -7.42 -3.54
C ILE A 126 -3.76 -8.16 -4.14
N LYS A 127 -3.69 -9.49 -3.97
CA LYS A 127 -2.63 -10.32 -4.57
C LYS A 127 -2.64 -10.24 -6.09
N ARG A 128 -3.83 -10.28 -6.71
CA ARG A 128 -3.99 -10.15 -8.16
C ARG A 128 -3.49 -8.80 -8.64
N TRP A 129 -3.94 -7.72 -8.01
CA TRP A 129 -3.50 -6.36 -8.33
C TRP A 129 -1.98 -6.22 -8.22
N ALA A 130 -1.37 -6.77 -7.17
CA ALA A 130 0.07 -6.74 -6.98
C ALA A 130 0.82 -7.46 -8.11
N ARG A 131 0.36 -8.64 -8.55
CA ARG A 131 0.96 -9.36 -9.69
C ARG A 131 0.79 -8.65 -11.03
N GLU A 132 -0.20 -7.78 -11.16
CA GLU A 132 -0.46 -7.00 -12.37
C GLU A 132 0.36 -5.70 -12.39
N ASN A 133 0.53 -5.05 -11.23
CA ASN A 133 1.12 -3.71 -11.12
C ASN A 133 2.54 -3.69 -10.53
N LEU A 134 2.97 -4.78 -9.87
CA LEU A 134 4.30 -4.95 -9.26
C LEU A 134 5.02 -6.15 -9.89
N ARG A 135 5.19 -6.13 -11.20
CA ARG A 135 5.85 -7.21 -11.95
C ARG A 135 7.36 -7.17 -11.81
#